data_AF-G7Q3X1-F1
#
_entry.id   AF-G7Q3X1-F1
#
_cell.length_a   1.000
_cell.length_b   1.000
_cell.length_c   1.000
_cell.angle_alpha   90.00
_cell.angle_beta   90.00
_cell.angle_gamma   90.00
#
_symmetry.space_group_name_H-M   'P 1'
#
loop_
_entity.id
_entity.type
_entity.pdbx_description
1 polymer ?
#
loop_
_entity_poly.entity_id
_entity_poly.type
_entity_poly.pdbx_seq_one_letter_code
_entity_poly.pdbx_strand_id
1 'polypeptide(L)'
;MDDLKALSLRLLERDPPAGPVMSPEDYVPGSLFSLVARLCRPDVPVDGPGLFSLCLKYCFNYVHPERLGDAVTLEEATRLAGQFVRRRGGTRSLAGQDGLRRLLLHHGFALQMLLDLPKTAHLLTALLARPVPAARERFVGLDLGAGTGILLLGQYLLARRRGHDTPDLVGIEHLPQVAGRAHALLTALGVGRVVTGDATRPAVYVDLPQDPIACVTNETLPASGRRLYKEPFPAICAALYAALGPRLAPTAFLPEAVWASDREGRSWLRLTPANGFAGGEAEKPLRLFYMRDVELAGVRMPAGQVGGPFRALVSPPWREALGRRW
;
A
#
# COMPACT_ATOMS: atom_id res chain seq x y z
N MET A 1 26.43 -25.35 -28.23
CA MET A 1 26.79 -24.61 -26.99
C MET A 1 25.59 -23.81 -26.45
N ASP A 2 24.77 -23.19 -27.32
CA ASP A 2 23.54 -22.49 -26.91
C ASP A 2 22.47 -23.39 -26.27
N ASP A 3 22.39 -24.65 -26.70
CA ASP A 3 21.40 -25.61 -26.19
C ASP A 3 21.65 -25.99 -24.71
N LEU A 4 22.91 -26.20 -24.32
CA LEU A 4 23.27 -26.51 -22.92
C LEU A 4 22.95 -25.34 -21.97
N LYS A 5 23.16 -24.10 -22.44
CA LYS A 5 22.83 -22.88 -21.69
C LYS A 5 21.32 -22.73 -21.52
N ALA A 6 20.55 -22.97 -22.58
CA ALA A 6 19.09 -22.96 -22.52
C ALA A 6 18.55 -24.06 -21.58
N LEU A 7 19.09 -25.28 -21.66
CA LEU A 7 18.72 -26.38 -20.77
C LEU A 7 19.08 -26.10 -19.30
N SER A 8 20.25 -25.52 -19.05
CA SER A 8 20.69 -25.15 -17.71
C SER A 8 19.83 -24.03 -17.10
N LEU A 9 19.37 -23.06 -17.89
CA LEU A 9 18.42 -22.05 -17.44
C LEU A 9 17.06 -22.65 -17.10
N ARG A 10 16.58 -23.63 -17.88
CA ARG A 10 15.32 -24.35 -17.59
C ARG A 10 15.36 -25.14 -16.29
N LEU A 11 16.54 -25.60 -15.84
CA LEU A 11 16.70 -26.27 -14.53
C LEU A 11 16.58 -25.30 -13.35
N LEU A 12 16.78 -24.00 -13.57
CA LEU A 12 16.66 -22.97 -12.54
C LEU A 12 15.25 -22.36 -12.47
N GLU A 13 14.43 -22.57 -13.50
CA GLU A 13 13.04 -22.14 -13.53
C GLU A 13 12.23 -22.85 -12.45
N ARG A 14 11.38 -22.08 -11.77
CA ARG A 14 10.42 -22.63 -10.80
C ARG A 14 9.02 -22.26 -11.23
N ASP A 15 8.13 -23.23 -11.20
CA ASP A 15 6.72 -22.97 -11.45
C ASP A 15 6.14 -22.09 -10.33
N PRO A 16 5.21 -21.17 -10.66
CA PRO A 16 4.46 -20.47 -9.63
C PRO A 16 3.60 -21.46 -8.83
N PRO A 17 3.08 -21.05 -7.66
CA PRO A 17 2.10 -21.86 -6.94
C PRO A 17 0.93 -22.26 -7.86
N ALA A 18 0.42 -23.49 -7.67
CA ALA A 18 -0.65 -24.02 -8.49
C ALA A 18 -2.01 -23.39 -8.15
N GLY A 19 -2.90 -23.34 -9.15
CA GLY A 19 -4.27 -22.85 -8.99
C GLY A 19 -4.38 -21.32 -8.84
N PRO A 20 -5.62 -20.80 -8.68
CA PRO A 20 -5.85 -19.37 -8.57
C PRO A 20 -5.39 -18.80 -7.22
N VAL A 21 -5.01 -17.52 -7.21
CA VAL A 21 -4.57 -16.80 -5.98
C VAL A 21 -5.67 -16.73 -4.91
N MET A 22 -6.93 -16.70 -5.32
CA MET A 22 -8.12 -16.69 -4.45
C MET A 22 -9.23 -17.54 -5.09
N SER A 23 -10.33 -17.76 -4.38
CA SER A 23 -11.49 -18.47 -4.95
C SER A 23 -12.06 -17.73 -6.16
N PRO A 24 -12.41 -18.42 -7.27
CA PRO A 24 -13.11 -17.80 -8.39
C PRO A 24 -14.44 -17.15 -8.00
N GLU A 25 -15.15 -17.72 -7.02
CA GLU A 25 -16.44 -17.19 -6.53
C GLU A 25 -16.29 -15.86 -5.79
N ASP A 26 -15.12 -15.63 -5.17
CA ASP A 26 -14.80 -14.39 -4.46
C ASP A 26 -14.28 -13.29 -5.42
N TYR A 27 -13.93 -13.64 -6.66
CA TYR A 27 -13.34 -12.69 -7.59
C TYR A 27 -14.42 -11.85 -8.28
N VAL A 28 -14.39 -10.54 -8.04
CA VAL A 28 -15.35 -9.62 -8.66
C VAL A 28 -15.03 -9.45 -10.15
N PRO A 29 -15.91 -9.76 -11.11
CA PRO A 29 -15.63 -9.60 -12.53
C PRO A 29 -15.58 -8.12 -12.97
N GLY A 30 -15.03 -7.86 -14.15
CA GLY A 30 -14.98 -6.53 -14.78
C GLY A 30 -13.60 -5.88 -14.77
N SER A 31 -13.56 -4.59 -15.12
CA SER A 31 -12.32 -3.79 -15.17
C SER A 31 -11.99 -3.18 -13.81
N LEU A 32 -10.77 -2.61 -13.70
CA LEU A 32 -10.39 -1.83 -12.54
C LEU A 32 -11.31 -0.60 -12.37
N PHE A 33 -11.63 0.09 -13.47
CA PHE A 33 -12.56 1.23 -13.45
C PHE A 33 -13.93 0.87 -12.88
N SER A 34 -14.55 -0.21 -13.37
CA SER A 34 -15.87 -0.61 -12.88
C SER A 34 -15.85 -0.99 -11.39
N LEU A 35 -14.75 -1.61 -10.94
CA LEU A 35 -14.60 -1.97 -9.53
C LEU A 35 -14.37 -0.75 -8.65
N VAL A 36 -13.53 0.21 -9.06
CA VAL A 36 -13.34 1.48 -8.34
C VAL A 36 -14.66 2.24 -8.25
N ALA A 37 -15.38 2.39 -9.37
CA ALA A 37 -16.69 3.05 -9.39
C ALA A 37 -17.71 2.37 -8.46
N ARG A 38 -17.74 1.03 -8.44
CA ARG A 38 -18.57 0.26 -7.52
C ARG A 38 -18.19 0.51 -6.06
N LEU A 39 -16.90 0.52 -5.72
CA LEU A 39 -16.44 0.70 -4.33
C LEU A 39 -16.61 2.14 -3.82
N CYS A 40 -16.65 3.13 -4.71
CA CYS A 40 -16.97 4.52 -4.38
C CYS A 40 -18.41 4.72 -3.87
N ARG A 41 -19.33 3.80 -4.20
CA ARG A 41 -20.75 3.92 -3.86
C ARG A 41 -20.99 3.66 -2.37
N PRO A 42 -21.56 4.61 -1.59
CA PRO A 42 -21.73 4.46 -0.15
C PRO A 42 -22.68 3.32 0.24
N ASP A 43 -23.65 2.99 -0.62
CA ASP A 43 -24.63 1.91 -0.43
C ASP A 43 -24.06 0.52 -0.72
N VAL A 44 -22.92 0.43 -1.41
CA VAL A 44 -22.26 -0.85 -1.69
C VAL A 44 -21.34 -1.20 -0.51
N PRO A 45 -21.51 -2.39 0.11
CA PRO A 45 -20.60 -2.89 1.13
C PRO A 45 -19.18 -3.03 0.59
N VAL A 46 -18.19 -2.73 1.43
CA VAL A 46 -16.78 -3.01 1.16
C VAL A 46 -16.39 -4.25 1.94
N ASP A 47 -16.19 -5.35 1.24
CA ASP A 47 -15.80 -6.64 1.81
C ASP A 47 -14.38 -7.04 1.39
N GLY A 48 -13.87 -8.11 2.03
CA GLY A 48 -12.55 -8.67 1.72
C GLY A 48 -12.40 -9.09 0.26
N PRO A 49 -13.33 -9.88 -0.32
CA PRO A 49 -13.32 -10.28 -1.73
C PRO A 49 -13.21 -9.09 -2.71
N GLY A 50 -13.98 -8.01 -2.47
CA GLY A 50 -13.92 -6.79 -3.26
C GLY A 50 -12.57 -6.09 -3.18
N LEU A 51 -11.98 -5.98 -1.99
CA LEU A 51 -10.66 -5.37 -1.79
C LEU A 51 -9.51 -6.22 -2.37
N PHE A 52 -9.60 -7.55 -2.30
CA PHE A 52 -8.64 -8.45 -2.94
C PHE A 52 -8.70 -8.32 -4.46
N SER A 53 -9.92 -8.33 -5.00
CA SER A 53 -10.16 -8.09 -6.43
C SER A 53 -9.59 -6.75 -6.87
N LEU A 54 -9.73 -5.71 -6.03
CA LEU A 54 -9.15 -4.39 -6.27
C LEU A 54 -7.63 -4.45 -6.32
N CYS A 55 -6.99 -5.04 -5.32
CA CYS A 55 -5.52 -5.14 -5.25
C CYS A 55 -4.95 -5.91 -6.45
N LEU A 56 -5.58 -7.01 -6.84
CA LEU A 56 -5.16 -7.82 -7.99
C LEU A 56 -5.31 -7.07 -9.32
N LYS A 57 -6.45 -6.42 -9.57
CA LYS A 57 -6.66 -5.60 -10.78
C LYS A 57 -5.74 -4.38 -10.81
N TYR A 58 -5.57 -3.73 -9.66
CA TYR A 58 -4.66 -2.60 -9.52
C TYR A 58 -3.22 -3.01 -9.81
N CYS A 59 -2.76 -4.16 -9.28
CA CYS A 59 -1.45 -4.71 -9.62
C CYS A 59 -1.32 -5.00 -11.11
N PHE A 60 -2.36 -5.59 -11.72
CA PHE A 60 -2.39 -5.88 -13.13
C PHE A 60 -2.22 -4.60 -13.97
N ASN A 61 -3.04 -3.58 -13.72
CA ASN A 61 -2.97 -2.33 -14.46
C ASN A 61 -1.77 -1.44 -14.09
N TYR A 62 -1.16 -1.63 -12.91
CA TYR A 62 0.12 -1.04 -12.58
C TYR A 62 1.23 -1.58 -13.48
N VAL A 63 1.17 -2.85 -13.87
CA VAL A 63 2.14 -3.48 -14.78
C VAL A 63 1.78 -3.23 -16.25
N HIS A 64 0.49 -3.33 -16.58
CA HIS A 64 -0.12 -3.22 -17.91
C HIS A 64 -1.07 -2.01 -17.99
N PRO A 65 -0.55 -0.78 -17.97
CA PRO A 65 -1.39 0.44 -17.98
C PRO A 65 -2.20 0.60 -19.25
N GLU A 66 -1.73 0.05 -20.38
CA GLU A 66 -2.44 0.04 -21.65
C GLU A 66 -3.79 -0.71 -21.60
N ARG A 67 -3.97 -1.57 -20.60
CA ARG A 67 -5.19 -2.39 -20.41
C ARG A 67 -6.13 -1.85 -19.33
N LEU A 68 -6.05 -0.57 -19.00
CA LEU A 68 -6.82 0.02 -17.89
C LEU A 68 -8.34 -0.11 -18.06
N GLY A 69 -8.83 0.00 -19.31
CA GLY A 69 -10.25 -0.14 -19.65
C GLY A 69 -10.75 -1.59 -19.72
N ASP A 70 -9.84 -2.56 -19.81
CA ASP A 70 -10.19 -3.95 -20.06
C ASP A 70 -10.70 -4.64 -18.80
N ALA A 71 -11.57 -5.64 -19.00
CA ALA A 71 -11.83 -6.61 -17.95
C ALA A 71 -10.54 -7.40 -17.67
N VAL A 72 -10.23 -7.57 -16.38
CA VAL A 72 -9.09 -8.38 -15.94
C VAL A 72 -9.65 -9.66 -15.34
N THR A 73 -9.25 -10.80 -15.89
CA THR A 73 -9.68 -12.11 -15.38
C THR A 73 -8.85 -12.54 -14.17
N LEU A 74 -9.40 -13.42 -13.33
CA LEU A 74 -8.64 -14.03 -12.23
C LEU A 74 -7.42 -14.81 -12.75
N GLU A 75 -7.54 -15.43 -13.92
CA GLU A 75 -6.42 -16.15 -14.55
C GLU A 75 -5.26 -15.21 -14.88
N GLU A 76 -5.53 -14.07 -15.52
CA GLU A 76 -4.51 -13.07 -15.84
C GLU A 76 -3.86 -12.50 -14.58
N ALA A 77 -4.66 -12.16 -13.58
CA ALA A 77 -4.16 -11.67 -12.30
C ALA A 77 -3.29 -12.71 -11.58
N THR A 78 -3.73 -13.98 -11.57
CA THR A 78 -2.98 -15.12 -11.00
C THR A 78 -1.67 -15.33 -11.75
N ARG A 79 -1.70 -15.28 -13.08
CA ARG A 79 -0.50 -15.41 -13.92
C ARG A 79 0.52 -14.33 -13.59
N LEU A 80 0.09 -13.07 -13.50
CA LEU A 80 0.97 -11.96 -13.14
C LEU A 80 1.54 -12.11 -11.72
N ALA A 81 0.72 -12.51 -10.74
CA ALA A 81 1.20 -12.79 -9.39
C ALA A 81 2.27 -13.89 -9.39
N GLY A 82 2.08 -14.95 -10.19
CA GLY A 82 3.07 -16.02 -10.37
C GLY A 82 4.37 -15.53 -10.99
N GLN A 83 4.29 -14.73 -12.05
CA GLN A 83 5.44 -14.08 -12.68
C GLN A 83 6.19 -13.19 -11.67
N PHE A 84 5.46 -12.43 -10.86
CA PHE A 84 6.05 -11.58 -9.81
C PHE A 84 6.78 -12.41 -8.76
N VAL A 85 6.16 -13.46 -8.21
CA VAL A 85 6.77 -14.35 -7.21
C VAL A 85 8.06 -14.99 -7.75
N ARG A 86 8.12 -15.26 -9.05
CA ARG A 86 9.28 -15.91 -9.71
C ARG A 86 10.21 -14.94 -10.45
N ARG A 87 10.00 -13.61 -10.34
CA ARG A 87 10.76 -12.57 -11.08
C ARG A 87 12.28 -12.69 -10.98
N ARG A 88 12.81 -13.13 -9.83
CA ARG A 88 14.25 -13.31 -9.59
C ARG A 88 14.77 -14.63 -10.14
N GLY A 89 14.15 -15.76 -9.76
CA GLY A 89 14.60 -17.10 -10.12
C GLY A 89 14.29 -17.52 -11.57
N GLY A 90 13.37 -16.82 -12.23
CA GLY A 90 12.90 -17.19 -13.55
C GLY A 90 11.73 -18.18 -13.50
N THR A 91 10.87 -18.08 -14.51
CA THR A 91 9.73 -18.97 -14.75
C THR A 91 9.44 -18.96 -16.23
N ARG A 92 8.91 -20.07 -16.76
CA ARG A 92 8.55 -20.19 -18.18
C ARG A 92 7.59 -19.11 -18.63
N SER A 93 6.69 -18.66 -17.76
CA SER A 93 5.75 -17.59 -18.06
C SER A 93 6.40 -16.21 -18.25
N LEU A 94 7.72 -16.07 -18.00
CA LEU A 94 8.51 -14.87 -18.30
C LEU A 94 9.54 -15.11 -19.42
N ALA A 95 9.58 -16.28 -20.06
CA ALA A 95 10.48 -16.54 -21.17
C ALA A 95 10.18 -15.56 -22.33
N GLY A 96 11.23 -14.94 -22.88
CA GLY A 96 11.12 -13.93 -23.94
C GLY A 96 10.51 -12.58 -23.52
N GLN A 97 10.20 -12.38 -22.23
CA GLN A 97 9.55 -11.17 -21.71
C GLN A 97 10.51 -10.33 -20.85
N ASP A 98 11.68 -10.01 -21.39
CA ASP A 98 12.74 -9.29 -20.67
C ASP A 98 12.30 -7.92 -20.15
N GLY A 99 11.48 -7.21 -20.93
CA GLY A 99 10.90 -5.93 -20.52
C GLY A 99 10.01 -6.06 -19.27
N LEU A 100 9.12 -7.04 -19.26
CA LEU A 100 8.27 -7.33 -18.10
C LEU A 100 9.11 -7.77 -16.89
N ARG A 101 10.07 -8.68 -17.08
CA ARG A 101 10.94 -9.14 -15.99
C ARG A 101 11.69 -7.97 -15.35
N ARG A 102 12.26 -7.08 -16.18
CA ARG A 102 12.95 -5.86 -15.73
C ARG A 102 12.01 -4.97 -14.90
N LEU A 103 10.80 -4.71 -15.38
CA LEU A 103 9.78 -3.96 -14.65
C LEU A 103 9.48 -4.58 -13.29
N LEU A 104 9.18 -5.89 -13.25
CA LEU A 104 8.86 -6.59 -12.00
C LEU A 104 10.03 -6.54 -11.00
N LEU A 105 11.29 -6.54 -11.48
CA LEU A 105 12.47 -6.40 -10.64
C LEU A 105 12.64 -4.97 -10.10
N HIS A 106 12.56 -3.94 -10.96
CA HIS A 106 12.76 -2.55 -10.54
C HIS A 106 11.63 -2.00 -9.67
N HIS A 107 10.40 -2.51 -9.86
CA HIS A 107 9.24 -2.19 -9.03
C HIS A 107 9.02 -3.24 -7.92
N GLY A 108 10.01 -4.12 -7.71
CA GLY A 108 9.85 -5.33 -6.92
C GLY A 108 9.48 -5.09 -5.45
N PHE A 109 9.92 -3.97 -4.86
CA PHE A 109 9.57 -3.61 -3.49
C PHE A 109 8.13 -3.07 -3.41
N ALA A 110 7.77 -2.08 -4.24
CA ALA A 110 6.44 -1.50 -4.28
C ALA A 110 5.35 -2.55 -4.61
N LEU A 111 5.61 -3.42 -5.59
CA LEU A 111 4.72 -4.52 -5.94
C LEU A 111 4.62 -5.58 -4.83
N GLN A 112 5.70 -5.84 -4.07
CA GLN A 112 5.64 -6.75 -2.93
C GLN A 112 4.69 -6.24 -1.84
N MET A 113 4.70 -4.92 -1.62
CA MET A 113 3.81 -4.27 -0.66
C MET A 113 2.35 -4.41 -1.08
N LEU A 114 2.04 -4.12 -2.36
CA LEU A 114 0.70 -4.27 -2.92
C LEU A 114 0.21 -5.72 -2.92
N LEU A 115 1.09 -6.67 -3.26
CA LEU A 115 0.77 -8.09 -3.37
C LEU A 115 0.84 -8.85 -2.04
N ASP A 116 1.17 -8.20 -0.93
CA ASP A 116 0.78 -8.67 0.41
C ASP A 116 -0.73 -8.43 0.58
N LEU A 117 -1.52 -9.26 -0.12
CA LEU A 117 -2.96 -9.05 -0.29
C LEU A 117 -3.71 -8.97 1.05
N PRO A 118 -3.48 -9.88 2.02
CA PRO A 118 -4.20 -9.81 3.28
C PRO A 118 -3.90 -8.51 4.02
N LYS A 119 -2.63 -8.08 4.03
CA LYS A 119 -2.21 -6.86 4.69
C LYS A 119 -2.79 -5.62 4.01
N THR A 120 -2.66 -5.53 2.69
CA THR A 120 -3.16 -4.39 1.91
C THR A 120 -4.67 -4.26 2.05
N ALA A 121 -5.41 -5.36 1.96
CA ALA A 121 -6.85 -5.36 2.20
C ALA A 121 -7.19 -4.88 3.62
N HIS A 122 -6.47 -5.34 4.64
CA HIS A 122 -6.71 -4.91 6.02
C HIS A 122 -6.47 -3.41 6.22
N LEU A 123 -5.40 -2.87 5.62
CA LEU A 123 -5.11 -1.44 5.65
C LEU A 123 -6.21 -0.63 4.93
N LEU A 124 -6.68 -1.10 3.78
CA LEU A 124 -7.78 -0.47 3.05
C LEU A 124 -9.10 -0.54 3.83
N THR A 125 -9.42 -1.67 4.46
CA THR A 125 -10.60 -1.79 5.35
C THR A 125 -10.52 -0.79 6.50
N ALA A 126 -9.35 -0.70 7.16
CA ALA A 126 -9.15 0.23 8.27
C ALA A 126 -9.24 1.70 7.80
N LEU A 127 -8.71 2.02 6.62
CA LEU A 127 -8.79 3.34 6.01
C LEU A 127 -10.23 3.73 5.69
N LEU A 128 -10.99 2.83 5.06
CA LEU A 128 -12.37 3.08 4.66
C LEU A 128 -13.33 3.21 5.86
N ALA A 129 -12.97 2.61 6.99
CA ALA A 129 -13.68 2.77 8.26
C ALA A 129 -13.38 4.10 8.96
N ARG A 130 -12.39 4.89 8.51
CA ARG A 130 -12.00 6.12 9.20
C ARG A 130 -13.14 7.15 9.18
N PRO A 131 -13.43 7.80 10.32
CA PRO A 131 -14.26 8.99 10.32
C PRO A 131 -13.48 10.11 9.60
N VAL A 132 -14.13 10.73 8.62
CA VAL A 132 -13.65 11.94 7.95
C VAL A 132 -14.58 13.07 8.37
N PRO A 133 -14.06 14.26 8.69
CA PRO A 133 -14.90 15.41 9.02
C PRO A 133 -15.91 15.70 7.89
N ALA A 134 -17.21 15.61 8.21
CA ALA A 134 -18.31 15.70 7.24
C ALA A 134 -18.56 17.11 6.67
N ALA A 135 -17.82 18.13 7.13
CA ALA A 135 -18.15 19.54 6.93
C ALA A 135 -17.12 20.32 6.11
N ARG A 136 -16.36 19.67 5.21
CA ARG A 136 -15.38 20.37 4.38
C ARG A 136 -15.82 20.41 2.93
N GLU A 137 -15.71 21.60 2.33
CA GLU A 137 -15.90 21.77 0.88
C GLU A 137 -14.90 20.93 0.08
N ARG A 138 -13.67 20.75 0.60
CA ARG A 138 -12.60 20.01 -0.06
C ARG A 138 -12.02 18.90 0.83
N PHE A 139 -11.81 17.73 0.24
CA PHE A 139 -11.06 16.64 0.85
C PHE A 139 -9.62 16.69 0.35
N VAL A 140 -8.67 17.03 1.22
CA VAL A 140 -7.24 16.96 0.91
C VAL A 140 -6.60 15.77 1.58
N GLY A 141 -6.00 14.88 0.79
CA GLY A 141 -5.39 13.63 1.25
C GLY A 141 -3.93 13.50 0.88
N LEU A 142 -3.10 13.00 1.79
CA LEU A 142 -1.66 12.81 1.60
C LEU A 142 -1.26 11.35 1.84
N ASP A 143 -0.48 10.76 0.91
CA ASP A 143 0.12 9.44 1.07
C ASP A 143 1.65 9.55 1.08
N LEU A 144 2.28 9.28 2.23
CA LEU A 144 3.69 9.52 2.46
C LEU A 144 4.47 8.21 2.34
N GLY A 145 5.33 8.11 1.32
CA GLY A 145 5.90 6.83 0.88
C GLY A 145 4.89 6.05 0.03
N ALA A 146 4.33 6.70 -0.98
CA ALA A 146 3.15 6.24 -1.71
C ALA A 146 3.33 4.88 -2.41
N GLY A 147 4.57 4.50 -2.76
CA GLY A 147 4.84 3.22 -3.42
C GLY A 147 4.02 3.07 -4.71
N THR A 148 3.14 2.06 -4.75
CA THR A 148 2.25 1.87 -5.91
C THR A 148 1.10 2.88 -5.98
N GLY A 149 0.82 3.62 -4.91
CA GLY A 149 -0.31 4.55 -4.82
C GLY A 149 -1.62 3.90 -4.33
N ILE A 150 -1.56 2.65 -3.83
CA ILE A 150 -2.76 1.90 -3.42
C ILE A 150 -3.47 2.53 -2.22
N LEU A 151 -2.74 3.11 -1.27
CA LEU A 151 -3.36 3.80 -0.12
C LEU A 151 -3.95 5.13 -0.53
N LEU A 152 -3.34 5.85 -1.48
CA LEU A 152 -3.95 7.03 -2.11
C LEU A 152 -5.28 6.69 -2.81
N LEU A 153 -5.35 5.56 -3.53
CA LEU A 153 -6.63 5.06 -4.06
C LEU A 153 -7.61 4.74 -2.93
N GLY A 154 -7.16 4.17 -1.82
CA GLY A 154 -7.98 3.97 -0.63
C GLY A 154 -8.55 5.28 -0.07
N GLN A 155 -7.76 6.36 -0.06
CA GLN A 155 -8.23 7.70 0.35
C GLN A 155 -9.28 8.26 -0.63
N TYR A 156 -9.12 8.01 -1.93
CA TYR A 156 -10.12 8.36 -2.93
C TYR A 156 -11.45 7.65 -2.70
N LEU A 157 -11.41 6.34 -2.49
CA LEU A 157 -12.60 5.56 -2.16
C LEU A 157 -13.26 6.09 -0.87
N LEU A 158 -12.47 6.39 0.16
CA LEU A 158 -12.97 7.00 1.39
C LEU A 158 -13.67 8.34 1.10
N ALA A 159 -13.03 9.24 0.37
CA ALA A 159 -13.57 10.56 0.04
C ALA A 159 -14.87 10.49 -0.76
N ARG A 160 -14.90 9.69 -1.84
CA ARG A 160 -16.09 9.49 -2.69
C ARG A 160 -17.26 8.93 -1.90
N ARG A 161 -17.02 7.96 -1.02
CA ARG A 161 -18.05 7.38 -0.13
C ARG A 161 -18.60 8.38 0.90
N ARG A 162 -17.89 9.49 1.15
CA ARG A 162 -18.32 10.57 2.04
C ARG A 162 -18.88 11.78 1.27
N GLY A 163 -19.15 11.62 -0.02
CA GLY A 163 -19.78 12.66 -0.85
C GLY A 163 -18.81 13.71 -1.40
N HIS A 164 -17.49 13.51 -1.29
CA HIS A 164 -16.53 14.38 -1.95
C HIS A 164 -16.28 13.90 -3.37
N ASP A 165 -16.81 14.62 -4.36
CA ASP A 165 -16.68 14.20 -5.76
C ASP A 165 -15.27 14.40 -6.33
N THR A 166 -14.59 15.47 -5.94
CA THR A 166 -13.28 15.86 -6.47
C THR A 166 -12.26 16.04 -5.33
N PRO A 167 -11.80 14.95 -4.68
CA PRO A 167 -10.78 15.05 -3.65
C PRO A 167 -9.42 15.46 -4.24
N ASP A 168 -8.68 16.31 -3.53
CA ASP A 168 -7.33 16.71 -3.89
C ASP A 168 -6.32 15.77 -3.20
N LEU A 169 -5.85 14.77 -3.94
CA LEU A 169 -5.01 13.69 -3.42
C LEU A 169 -3.58 13.78 -3.97
N VAL A 170 -2.60 13.77 -3.04
CA VAL A 170 -1.17 13.82 -3.38
C VAL A 170 -0.40 12.71 -2.66
N GLY A 171 0.22 11.82 -3.44
CA GLY A 171 1.21 10.87 -2.94
C GLY A 171 2.64 11.42 -3.08
N ILE A 172 3.52 11.11 -2.14
CA ILE A 172 4.94 11.44 -2.19
C ILE A 172 5.75 10.15 -2.21
N GLU A 173 6.58 9.97 -3.24
CA GLU A 173 7.44 8.80 -3.40
C GLU A 173 8.86 9.23 -3.78
N HIS A 174 9.86 8.66 -3.10
CA HIS A 174 11.25 9.05 -3.28
C HIS A 174 11.92 8.39 -4.49
N LEU A 175 11.45 7.20 -4.92
CA LEU A 175 11.99 6.49 -6.08
C LEU A 175 11.32 7.00 -7.38
N PRO A 176 12.04 7.72 -8.27
CA PRO A 176 11.44 8.39 -9.42
C PRO A 176 10.68 7.44 -10.35
N GLN A 177 11.20 6.24 -10.60
CA GLN A 177 10.55 5.25 -11.44
C GLN A 177 9.23 4.72 -10.85
N VAL A 178 9.19 4.57 -9.52
CA VAL A 178 7.98 4.11 -8.81
C VAL A 178 6.95 5.25 -8.78
N ALA A 179 7.40 6.46 -8.46
CA ALA A 179 6.58 7.67 -8.47
C ALA A 179 5.94 7.92 -9.83
N GLY A 180 6.73 7.88 -10.91
CA GLY A 180 6.24 8.10 -12.28
C GLY A 180 5.19 7.06 -12.71
N ARG A 181 5.39 5.78 -12.36
CA ARG A 181 4.43 4.73 -12.70
C ARG A 181 3.15 4.81 -11.86
N ALA A 182 3.26 5.08 -10.56
CA ALA A 182 2.09 5.30 -9.71
C ALA A 182 1.30 6.54 -10.15
N HIS A 183 1.99 7.64 -10.47
CA HIS A 183 1.40 8.86 -11.00
C HIS A 183 0.60 8.60 -12.28
N ALA A 184 1.19 7.89 -13.26
CA ALA A 184 0.52 7.59 -14.52
C ALA A 184 -0.77 6.80 -14.31
N LEU A 185 -0.74 5.75 -13.48
CA LEU A 185 -1.92 4.93 -13.20
C LEU A 185 -3.01 5.74 -12.46
N LEU A 186 -2.65 6.47 -11.41
CA LEU A 186 -3.61 7.23 -10.61
C LEU A 186 -4.22 8.41 -11.39
N THR A 187 -3.44 9.04 -12.26
CA THR A 187 -3.94 10.10 -13.16
C THR A 187 -4.91 9.51 -14.17
N ALA A 188 -4.57 8.37 -14.79
CA ALA A 188 -5.46 7.70 -15.74
C ALA A 188 -6.78 7.25 -15.08
N LEU A 189 -6.75 6.90 -13.79
CA LEU A 189 -7.94 6.56 -13.00
C LEU A 189 -8.73 7.80 -12.53
N GLY A 190 -8.23 9.03 -12.71
CA GLY A 190 -8.86 10.24 -12.19
C GLY A 190 -8.84 10.37 -10.67
N VAL A 191 -7.85 9.74 -10.01
CA VAL A 191 -7.79 9.62 -8.55
C VAL A 191 -7.01 10.77 -7.91
N GLY A 192 -5.83 11.08 -8.45
CA GLY A 192 -4.90 12.01 -7.85
C GLY A 192 -3.52 11.91 -8.50
N ARG A 193 -2.53 12.55 -7.89
CA ARG A 193 -1.16 12.58 -8.42
C ARG A 193 -0.16 12.03 -7.42
N VAL A 194 0.92 11.45 -7.93
CA VAL A 194 2.13 11.15 -7.13
C VAL A 194 3.24 12.09 -7.59
N VAL A 195 3.96 12.69 -6.65
CA VAL A 195 5.13 13.53 -6.90
C VAL A 195 6.40 12.80 -6.45
N THR A 196 7.48 13.03 -7.18
CA THR A 196 8.79 12.52 -6.77
C THR A 196 9.37 13.44 -5.69
N GLY A 197 9.66 12.90 -4.50
CA GLY A 197 10.19 13.70 -3.40
C GLY A 197 10.50 12.89 -2.15
N ASP A 198 11.26 13.50 -1.24
CA ASP A 198 11.61 12.94 0.05
C ASP A 198 10.68 13.51 1.13
N ALA A 199 9.76 12.69 1.62
CA ALA A 199 8.80 13.06 2.67
C ALA A 199 9.46 13.41 4.02
N THR A 200 10.75 13.16 4.20
CA THR A 200 11.50 13.63 5.37
C THR A 200 11.95 15.09 5.27
N ARG A 201 11.71 15.75 4.13
CA ARG A 201 12.15 17.13 3.86
C ARG A 201 10.95 18.09 3.82
N PRO A 202 10.93 19.16 4.63
CA PRO A 202 9.84 20.14 4.62
C PRO A 202 9.53 20.74 3.24
N ALA A 203 10.54 20.87 2.38
CA ALA A 203 10.42 21.46 1.04
C ALA A 203 9.41 20.73 0.14
N VAL A 204 9.17 19.43 0.34
CA VAL A 204 8.22 18.66 -0.49
C VAL A 204 6.76 19.08 -0.25
N TYR A 205 6.48 19.78 0.84
CA TYR A 205 5.13 20.17 1.25
C TYR A 205 4.74 21.58 0.80
N VAL A 206 5.66 22.36 0.22
CA VAL A 206 5.46 23.78 -0.13
C VAL A 206 4.35 23.95 -1.16
N ASP A 207 4.31 23.08 -2.18
CA ASP A 207 3.35 23.17 -3.30
C ASP A 207 2.05 22.38 -3.07
N LEU A 208 1.78 21.96 -1.84
CA LEU A 208 0.53 21.30 -1.50
C LEU A 208 -0.64 22.30 -1.48
N PRO A 209 -1.89 21.85 -1.74
CA PRO A 209 -3.09 22.67 -1.51
C PRO A 209 -3.03 23.29 -0.11
N GLN A 210 -3.54 24.50 0.11
CA GLN A 210 -3.42 25.18 1.42
C GLN A 210 -4.54 24.81 2.40
N ASP A 211 -5.56 24.10 1.93
CA ASP A 211 -6.68 23.65 2.76
C ASP A 211 -6.23 22.74 3.92
N PRO A 212 -7.02 22.66 5.00
CA PRO A 212 -6.77 21.70 6.06
C PRO A 212 -6.73 20.24 5.55
N ILE A 213 -5.79 19.44 6.06
CA ILE A 213 -5.61 18.05 5.62
C ILE A 213 -6.73 17.18 6.22
N ALA A 214 -7.41 16.41 5.38
CA ALA A 214 -8.49 15.52 5.79
C ALA A 214 -7.95 14.12 6.15
N CYS A 215 -7.00 13.59 5.38
CA CYS A 215 -6.44 12.26 5.61
C CYS A 215 -4.93 12.21 5.33
N VAL A 216 -4.20 11.46 6.16
CA VAL A 216 -2.78 11.15 5.95
C VAL A 216 -2.57 9.64 6.12
N THR A 217 -1.98 9.00 5.11
CA THR A 217 -1.47 7.64 5.20
C THR A 217 0.06 7.68 5.27
N ASN A 218 0.65 6.96 6.22
CA ASN A 218 2.10 6.77 6.31
C ASN A 218 2.39 5.33 6.75
N GLU A 219 2.71 4.49 5.78
CA GLU A 219 2.96 3.07 5.98
C GLU A 219 4.46 2.72 5.86
N THR A 220 5.34 3.72 6.00
CA THR A 220 6.80 3.56 6.00
C THR A 220 7.31 2.97 7.33
N LEU A 221 6.64 1.92 7.80
CA LEU A 221 6.90 1.26 9.08
C LEU A 221 7.83 0.05 8.90
N PRO A 222 8.77 -0.15 9.84
CA PRO A 222 9.64 -1.30 9.81
C PRO A 222 8.92 -2.55 10.30
N ALA A 223 9.55 -3.71 10.06
CA ALA A 223 9.01 -4.99 10.53
C ALA A 223 8.90 -5.10 12.05
N SER A 224 7.99 -5.96 12.52
CA SER A 224 7.79 -6.24 13.94
C SER A 224 9.09 -6.78 14.50
N GLY A 225 9.49 -6.25 15.67
CA GLY A 225 10.78 -6.57 16.26
C GLY A 225 11.98 -5.97 15.52
N ARG A 226 11.78 -5.04 14.57
CA ARG A 226 12.83 -4.19 14.02
C ARG A 226 12.80 -2.80 14.65
N ARG A 227 13.95 -2.15 14.66
CA ARG A 227 14.10 -0.80 15.20
C ARG A 227 13.44 0.24 14.30
N LEU A 228 12.91 1.30 14.91
CA LEU A 228 12.24 2.40 14.21
C LEU A 228 13.12 3.11 13.19
N TYR A 229 14.45 3.13 13.34
CA TYR A 229 15.33 3.75 12.33
C TYR A 229 15.38 3.00 10.99
N LYS A 230 14.88 1.76 10.93
CA LYS A 230 14.98 0.93 9.71
C LYS A 230 14.08 1.41 8.58
N GLU A 231 13.06 2.20 8.90
CA GLU A 231 12.19 2.84 7.92
C GLU A 231 11.91 4.28 8.38
N PRO A 232 11.63 5.23 7.47
CA PRO A 232 11.62 6.65 7.78
C PRO A 232 10.35 7.17 8.48
N PHE A 233 9.44 6.32 8.99
CA PHE A 233 8.17 6.76 9.58
C PHE A 233 8.29 7.93 10.57
N PRO A 234 9.14 7.89 11.63
CA PRO A 234 9.22 9.00 12.57
C PRO A 234 9.77 10.29 11.94
N ALA A 235 10.72 10.17 11.00
CA ALA A 235 11.32 11.31 10.32
C ALA A 235 10.32 11.99 9.37
N ILE A 236 9.51 11.19 8.66
CA ILE A 236 8.41 11.68 7.82
C ILE A 236 7.36 12.40 8.67
N CYS A 237 6.93 11.81 9.78
CA CYS A 237 5.97 12.46 10.67
C CYS A 237 6.52 13.77 11.25
N ALA A 238 7.78 13.80 11.67
CA ALA A 238 8.41 15.03 12.16
C ALA A 238 8.42 16.15 11.09
N ALA A 239 8.80 15.82 9.85
CA ALA A 239 8.79 16.78 8.74
C ALA A 239 7.38 17.26 8.39
N LEU A 240 6.40 16.35 8.38
CA LEU A 240 4.99 16.65 8.16
C LEU A 240 4.45 17.63 9.20
N TYR A 241 4.68 17.38 10.50
CA TYR A 241 4.22 18.25 11.57
C TYR A 241 4.93 19.60 11.57
N ALA A 242 6.22 19.63 11.24
CA ALA A 242 6.96 20.88 11.09
C ALA A 242 6.43 21.75 9.95
N ALA A 243 6.04 21.14 8.82
CA ALA A 243 5.56 21.87 7.66
C ALA A 243 4.07 22.21 7.73
N LEU A 244 3.22 21.28 8.21
CA LEU A 244 1.76 21.35 8.09
C LEU A 244 1.02 21.32 9.43
N GLY A 245 1.70 21.35 10.58
CA GLY A 245 1.12 21.16 11.92
C GLY A 245 -0.25 21.82 12.15
N PRO A 246 -0.42 23.14 11.92
CA PRO A 246 -1.71 23.83 12.09
C PRO A 246 -2.85 23.26 11.23
N ARG A 247 -2.52 22.66 10.08
CA ARG A 247 -3.47 22.09 9.12
C ARG A 247 -3.86 20.64 9.43
N LEU A 248 -3.23 20.01 10.43
CA LEU A 248 -3.43 18.60 10.79
C LEU A 248 -4.47 18.36 11.90
N ALA A 249 -5.06 19.41 12.48
CA ALA A 249 -5.83 19.30 13.72
C ALA A 249 -7.01 18.30 13.71
N PRO A 250 -7.82 18.18 12.62
CA PRO A 250 -8.85 17.13 12.53
C PRO A 250 -8.54 16.11 11.42
N THR A 251 -7.26 15.78 11.21
CA THR A 251 -6.84 14.83 10.18
C THR A 251 -7.06 13.39 10.62
N ALA A 252 -7.62 12.57 9.73
CA ALA A 252 -7.65 11.12 9.89
C ALA A 252 -6.30 10.50 9.48
N PHE A 253 -5.57 9.95 10.45
CA PHE A 253 -4.31 9.25 10.20
C PHE A 253 -4.51 7.74 10.02
N LEU A 254 -3.70 7.15 9.15
CA LEU A 254 -3.49 5.70 9.04
C LEU A 254 -1.97 5.39 9.04
N PRO A 255 -1.48 4.58 9.98
CA PRO A 255 -2.20 4.06 11.14
C PRO A 255 -2.59 5.17 12.12
N GLU A 256 -3.49 4.86 13.05
CA GLU A 256 -3.94 5.81 14.08
C GLU A 256 -2.90 6.00 15.18
N ALA A 257 -2.20 4.91 15.49
CA ALA A 257 -1.09 4.90 16.40
C ALA A 257 -0.08 3.82 16.02
N VAL A 258 1.16 4.05 16.44
CA VAL A 258 2.25 3.07 16.36
C VAL A 258 2.77 2.85 17.77
N TRP A 259 2.89 1.59 18.16
CA TRP A 259 3.44 1.22 19.45
C TRP A 259 4.83 0.65 19.28
N ALA A 260 5.77 1.25 19.99
CA ALA A 260 7.14 0.81 20.03
C ALA A 260 7.55 0.47 21.46
N SER A 261 8.44 -0.48 21.63
CA SER A 261 9.00 -0.80 22.94
C SER A 261 10.50 -0.95 22.90
N ASP A 262 11.14 -0.92 24.07
CA ASP A 262 12.52 -1.35 24.17
C ASP A 262 12.64 -2.86 23.81
N ARG A 263 13.87 -3.37 23.79
CA ARG A 263 14.10 -4.77 23.38
C ARG A 263 13.32 -5.76 24.25
N GLU A 264 13.23 -5.47 25.54
CA GLU A 264 12.66 -6.33 26.57
C GLU A 264 11.16 -6.11 26.78
N GLY A 265 10.57 -5.07 26.19
CA GLY A 265 9.14 -4.76 26.33
C GLY A 265 8.76 -4.12 27.66
N ARG A 266 9.74 -3.54 28.37
CA ARG A 266 9.57 -2.87 29.67
C ARG A 266 9.09 -1.42 29.52
N SER A 267 9.53 -0.74 28.47
CA SER A 267 9.15 0.65 28.18
C SER A 267 8.38 0.71 26.88
N TRP A 268 7.15 1.24 26.90
CA TRP A 268 6.29 1.37 25.73
C TRP A 268 6.06 2.83 25.38
N LEU A 269 6.22 3.15 24.10
CA LEU A 269 5.90 4.44 23.52
C LEU A 269 4.71 4.28 22.59
N ARG A 270 3.69 5.12 22.77
CA ARG A 270 2.57 5.25 21.84
C ARG A 270 2.78 6.49 20.99
N LEU A 271 3.05 6.30 19.70
CA LEU A 271 3.23 7.37 18.72
C LEU A 271 1.86 7.65 18.09
N THR A 272 1.34 8.86 18.27
CA THR A 272 0.00 9.25 17.82
C THR A 272 0.03 10.66 17.20
N PRO A 273 -1.03 11.07 16.49
CA PRO A 273 -1.14 12.44 16.03
C PRO A 273 -1.03 13.49 17.15
N ALA A 274 -1.51 13.16 18.36
CA ALA A 274 -1.49 14.08 19.50
C ALA A 274 -0.07 14.42 19.99
N ASN A 275 0.91 13.56 19.73
CA ASN A 275 2.32 13.82 20.05
C ASN A 275 3.19 13.96 18.79
N GLY A 276 2.57 14.23 17.63
CA GLY A 276 3.28 14.32 16.34
C GLY A 276 4.03 13.05 15.96
N PHE A 277 3.63 11.90 16.51
CA PHE A 277 4.33 10.62 16.44
C PHE A 277 5.77 10.63 16.99
N ALA A 278 6.11 11.57 17.89
CA ALA A 278 7.45 11.74 18.44
C ALA A 278 7.73 10.89 19.71
N GLY A 279 6.71 10.27 20.30
CA GLY A 279 6.88 9.32 21.42
C GLY A 279 7.13 9.91 22.80
N GLY A 280 6.98 11.22 22.98
CA GLY A 280 7.07 11.89 24.29
C GLY A 280 8.48 11.87 24.90
N GLU A 281 8.57 12.18 26.20
CA GLU A 281 9.83 12.12 26.95
C GLU A 281 10.22 10.66 27.26
N ALA A 282 11.01 10.06 26.37
CA ALA A 282 11.58 8.74 26.55
C ALA A 282 13.04 8.84 27.03
N GLU A 283 13.47 7.95 27.92
CA GLU A 283 14.87 7.87 28.40
C GLU A 283 15.89 7.61 27.27
N LYS A 284 15.43 7.08 26.12
CA LYS A 284 16.27 6.72 24.98
C LYS A 284 15.73 7.40 23.72
N PRO A 285 16.60 7.70 22.73
CA PRO A 285 16.14 8.21 21.44
C PRO A 285 15.12 7.27 20.78
N LEU A 286 13.99 7.82 20.31
CA LEU A 286 12.89 7.08 19.67
C LEU A 286 13.37 6.06 18.63
N ARG A 287 14.36 6.45 17.80
CA ARG A 287 14.94 5.62 16.74
C ARG A 287 15.48 4.26 17.21
N LEU A 288 15.77 4.09 18.50
CA LEU A 288 16.30 2.86 19.09
C LEU A 288 15.21 1.90 19.58
N PHE A 289 13.96 2.35 19.68
CA PHE A 289 12.82 1.50 20.03
C PHE A 289 12.47 0.55 18.88
N TYR A 290 11.83 -0.56 19.23
CA TYR A 290 11.41 -1.63 18.34
C TYR A 290 9.93 -1.51 18.03
N MET A 291 9.58 -1.59 16.75
CA MET A 291 8.19 -1.66 16.30
C MET A 291 7.52 -2.92 16.84
N ARG A 292 6.35 -2.78 17.45
CA ARG A 292 5.58 -3.90 18.00
C ARG A 292 4.19 -3.97 17.41
N ASP A 293 3.39 -2.93 17.66
CA ASP A 293 1.94 -2.94 17.39
C ASP A 293 1.54 -1.70 16.59
N VAL A 294 0.38 -1.78 15.94
CA VAL A 294 -0.30 -0.67 15.28
C VAL A 294 -1.72 -0.57 15.81
N GLU A 295 -2.29 0.64 15.78
CA GLU A 295 -3.74 0.83 15.91
C GLU A 295 -4.35 1.06 14.53
N LEU A 296 -5.31 0.20 14.18
CA LEU A 296 -6.07 0.24 12.93
C LEU A 296 -7.56 0.13 13.28
N ALA A 297 -8.37 1.06 12.80
CA ALA A 297 -9.80 1.15 13.10
C ALA A 297 -10.12 1.08 14.61
N GLY A 298 -9.34 1.79 15.43
CA GLY A 298 -9.46 1.81 16.89
C GLY A 298 -8.98 0.56 17.62
N VAL A 299 -8.43 -0.45 16.90
CA VAL A 299 -7.96 -1.70 17.49
C VAL A 299 -6.43 -1.76 17.48
N ARG A 300 -5.82 -1.90 18.65
CA ARG A 300 -4.39 -2.20 18.79
C ARG A 300 -4.13 -3.67 18.47
N MET A 301 -3.17 -3.96 17.60
CA MET A 301 -2.78 -5.32 17.25
C MET A 301 -1.29 -5.43 16.95
N PRO A 302 -0.66 -6.60 17.17
CA PRO A 302 0.72 -6.84 16.76
C PRO A 302 0.88 -6.57 15.26
N ALA A 303 1.93 -5.85 14.89
CA ALA A 303 2.13 -5.41 13.51
C ALA A 303 2.35 -6.59 12.54
N GLY A 304 2.83 -7.74 13.05
CA GLY A 304 2.92 -9.00 12.30
C GLY A 304 1.58 -9.73 12.09
N GLN A 305 0.51 -9.33 12.80
CA GLN A 305 -0.84 -9.87 12.63
C GLN A 305 -1.71 -9.02 11.67
N VAL A 306 -1.19 -7.90 11.17
CA VAL A 306 -1.90 -7.08 10.18
C VAL A 306 -2.10 -7.91 8.91
N GLY A 307 -3.37 -8.18 8.57
CA GLY A 307 -3.77 -9.00 7.45
C GLY A 307 -4.33 -10.36 7.86
N GLY A 308 -4.17 -10.74 9.14
CA GLY A 308 -4.68 -11.99 9.71
C GLY A 308 -6.14 -12.31 9.35
N PRO A 309 -7.10 -11.38 9.53
CA PRO A 309 -8.51 -11.62 9.21
C PRO A 309 -8.78 -12.00 7.75
N PHE A 310 -7.90 -11.60 6.82
CA PHE A 310 -8.07 -11.81 5.39
C PHE A 310 -7.21 -12.96 4.84
N ARG A 311 -6.40 -13.62 5.67
CA ARG A 311 -5.48 -14.68 5.22
C ARG A 311 -6.20 -15.87 4.58
N ALA A 312 -7.44 -16.15 5.01
CA ALA A 312 -8.25 -17.24 4.49
C ALA A 312 -8.65 -17.04 3.01
N LEU A 313 -8.73 -15.79 2.54
CA LEU A 313 -9.08 -15.45 1.15
C LEU A 313 -7.96 -15.76 0.16
N VAL A 314 -6.71 -15.88 0.63
CA VAL A 314 -5.61 -16.37 -0.21
C VAL A 314 -5.66 -17.89 -0.25
N SER A 315 -5.71 -18.45 -1.46
CA SER A 315 -5.64 -19.89 -1.69
C SER A 315 -4.40 -20.50 -1.02
N PRO A 316 -4.49 -21.68 -0.39
CA PRO A 316 -3.39 -22.24 0.40
C PRO A 316 -2.01 -22.27 -0.28
N PRO A 317 -1.86 -22.63 -1.57
CA PRO A 317 -0.56 -22.63 -2.25
C PRO A 317 0.11 -21.26 -2.33
N TRP A 318 -0.67 -20.18 -2.27
CA TRP A 318 -0.21 -18.81 -2.47
C TRP A 318 0.13 -18.08 -1.17
N ARG A 319 -0.31 -18.60 -0.01
CA ARG A 319 -0.20 -17.91 1.30
C ARG A 319 1.23 -17.58 1.70
N GLU A 320 2.19 -18.44 1.36
CA GLU A 320 3.60 -18.18 1.66
C GLU A 320 4.23 -17.19 0.68
N ALA A 321 3.78 -17.20 -0.58
CA ALA A 321 4.33 -16.39 -1.65
C ALA A 321 3.84 -14.93 -1.63
N LEU A 322 2.59 -14.71 -1.19
CA LEU A 322 1.87 -13.43 -1.23
C LEU A 322 1.45 -12.91 0.16
N GLY A 323 2.15 -13.31 1.21
CA GLY A 323 1.77 -12.98 2.60
C GLY A 323 2.93 -12.69 3.54
N ARG A 324 4.12 -12.38 3.02
CA ARG A 324 5.28 -12.04 3.85
C ARG A 324 5.93 -10.75 3.35
N ARG A 325 5.52 -9.63 3.95
CA ARG A 325 6.34 -8.41 3.99
C ARG A 325 7.56 -8.62 4.90
N TRP A 326 7.44 -9.44 5.95
CA TRP A 326 8.33 -9.53 7.12
C TRP A 326 8.80 -10.95 7.42
#